data_AF-A0A1N7TAW1-F1
#
_entry.id   AF-A0A1N7TAW1-F1
#
_cell.length_a   1.000
_cell.length_b   1.000
_cell.length_c   1.000
_cell.angle_alpha   90.00
_cell.angle_beta   90.00
_cell.angle_gamma   90.00
#
_symmetry.space_group_name_H-M   'P 1'
#
loop_
_entity.id
_entity.type
_entity.pdbx_description
1 polymer ?
#
loop_
_entity_poly.entity_id
_entity_poly.type
_entity_poly.pdbx_seq_one_letter_code
_entity_poly.pdbx_strand_id
1 'polypeptide(L)'
;VHKIYTDHLGYLHFGIGHLITENDPEYGKSVGSPVCKERVDEVFKKDAQTALEGCSRLFPDFQELPEEAQLVIANMMFNLGETKLAKFVKFRAALEARDWSKAADEMVDSRWYKQVTTRANRLVARIRNLAD
;
A
#
# COMPACT_ATOMS: atom_id res chain seq x y z
N VAL A 1 -17.71 3.85 -15.31
CA VAL A 1 -16.58 4.69 -15.77
C VAL A 1 -15.88 5.25 -14.55
N HIS A 2 -14.58 4.99 -14.39
CA HIS A 2 -13.79 5.58 -13.31
C HIS A 2 -13.40 7.01 -13.68
N LYS A 3 -12.96 7.81 -12.71
CA LYS A 3 -12.53 9.19 -12.94
C LYS A 3 -11.24 9.48 -12.21
N ILE A 4 -10.47 10.42 -12.75
CA ILE A 4 -9.33 11.02 -12.04
C ILE A 4 -9.85 11.76 -10.79
N TYR A 5 -9.18 11.59 -9.67
CA TYR A 5 -9.44 12.27 -8.40
C TYR A 5 -8.14 12.74 -7.76
N THR A 6 -8.24 13.56 -6.73
CA THR A 6 -7.09 14.09 -5.99
C THR A 6 -7.07 13.51 -4.58
N ASP A 7 -5.89 13.19 -4.04
CA ASP A 7 -5.75 12.82 -2.63
C ASP A 7 -5.66 14.06 -1.72
N HIS A 8 -5.55 13.83 -0.40
CA HIS A 8 -5.43 14.88 0.60
C HIS A 8 -4.10 15.68 0.53
N LEU A 9 -3.14 15.25 -0.30
CA LEU A 9 -1.87 15.92 -0.54
C LEU A 9 -1.85 16.69 -1.88
N GLY A 10 -2.92 16.63 -2.66
CA GLY A 10 -3.00 17.31 -3.95
C GLY A 10 -2.51 16.46 -5.14
N TYR A 11 -2.13 15.20 -4.93
CA TYR A 11 -1.68 14.34 -6.03
C TYR A 11 -2.87 13.76 -6.78
N LEU A 12 -2.73 13.63 -8.11
CA LEU A 12 -3.76 13.04 -8.97
C LEU A 12 -3.65 11.52 -8.98
N HIS A 13 -4.80 10.86 -8.85
CA HIS A 13 -4.94 9.41 -8.86
C HIS A 13 -6.10 9.00 -9.77
N PHE A 14 -6.12 7.74 -10.20
CA PHE A 14 -7.33 7.13 -10.75
C PHE A 14 -7.44 5.66 -10.32
N GLY A 15 -8.57 5.04 -10.66
CA GLY A 15 -8.79 3.62 -10.41
C GLY A 15 -8.64 3.25 -8.93
N ILE A 16 -7.86 2.19 -8.67
CA ILE A 16 -7.63 1.66 -7.32
C ILE A 16 -6.32 2.24 -6.75
N GLY A 17 -6.32 3.55 -6.47
CA GLY A 17 -5.21 4.23 -5.78
C GLY A 17 -3.92 4.37 -6.60
N HIS A 18 -4.02 4.33 -7.93
CA HIS A 18 -2.87 4.51 -8.82
C HIS A 18 -2.52 5.99 -8.92
N LEU A 19 -1.30 6.34 -8.51
CA LEU A 19 -0.74 7.70 -8.62
C LEU A 19 -0.38 7.99 -10.07
N ILE A 20 -0.91 9.08 -10.63
CA ILE A 20 -0.59 9.50 -11.99
C ILE A 20 0.82 10.07 -12.04
N THR A 21 1.66 9.50 -12.88
CA THR A 21 3.04 9.95 -13.15
C THR A 21 3.17 10.48 -14.57
N GLU A 22 4.32 11.10 -14.89
CA GLU A 22 4.62 11.59 -16.25
C GLU A 22 4.63 10.50 -17.33
N ASN A 23 4.77 9.23 -16.93
CA ASN A 23 4.75 8.09 -17.83
C ASN A 23 3.34 7.59 -18.14
N ASP A 24 2.32 8.13 -17.46
CA ASP A 24 0.94 7.71 -17.65
C ASP A 24 0.25 8.52 -18.74
N PRO A 25 -0.58 7.89 -19.61
CA PRO A 25 -1.40 8.61 -20.59
C PRO A 25 -2.39 9.59 -19.95
N GLU A 26 -2.68 9.44 -18.67
CA GLU A 26 -3.53 10.30 -17.87
C GLU A 26 -2.79 11.55 -17.34
N TYR A 27 -1.47 11.65 -17.52
CA TYR A 27 -0.69 12.79 -17.07
C TYR A 27 -1.18 14.10 -17.69
N GLY A 28 -1.29 15.13 -16.86
CA GLY A 28 -1.80 16.46 -17.26
C GLY A 28 -3.33 16.53 -17.45
N LYS A 29 -4.07 15.43 -17.34
CA LYS A 29 -5.54 15.47 -17.40
C LYS A 29 -6.14 16.03 -16.10
N SER A 30 -7.29 16.69 -16.23
CA SER A 30 -7.98 17.31 -15.09
C SER A 30 -8.73 16.28 -14.23
N VAL A 31 -8.96 16.65 -12.97
CA VAL A 31 -9.86 15.92 -12.06
C VAL A 31 -11.23 15.74 -12.72
N GLY A 32 -11.80 14.55 -12.57
CA GLY A 32 -13.07 14.18 -13.18
C GLY A 32 -12.96 13.58 -14.59
N SER A 33 -11.79 13.65 -15.23
CA SER A 33 -11.55 13.02 -16.53
C SER A 33 -11.86 11.51 -16.47
N PRO A 34 -12.62 10.97 -17.44
CA PRO A 34 -13.01 9.57 -17.41
C PRO A 34 -11.82 8.66 -17.72
N VAL A 35 -11.79 7.52 -17.04
CA VAL A 35 -10.86 6.42 -17.30
C VAL A 35 -11.68 5.14 -17.49
N CYS A 36 -11.41 4.42 -18.58
CA CYS A 36 -12.12 3.19 -18.89
C CYS A 36 -11.76 2.08 -17.89
N LYS A 37 -12.64 1.09 -17.76
CA LYS A 37 -12.46 0.01 -16.79
C LYS A 37 -11.24 -0.84 -17.15
N GLU A 38 -11.03 -1.07 -18.44
CA GLU A 38 -9.94 -1.87 -18.99
C GLU A 38 -8.58 -1.26 -18.60
N ARG A 39 -8.45 0.08 -18.71
CA ARG A 39 -7.26 0.80 -18.27
C ARG A 39 -7.04 0.65 -16.76
N VAL A 40 -8.10 0.78 -15.96
CA VAL A 40 -8.03 0.60 -14.50
C VAL A 40 -7.59 -0.82 -14.13
N ASP A 41 -8.13 -1.83 -14.79
CA ASP A 41 -7.76 -3.23 -14.53
C ASP A 41 -6.31 -3.51 -14.94
N GLU A 42 -5.84 -2.92 -16.05
CA GLU A 42 -4.47 -3.03 -16.53
C GLU A 42 -3.46 -2.44 -15.53
N VAL A 43 -3.61 -1.17 -15.14
CA VAL A 43 -2.69 -0.57 -14.16
C VAL A 43 -2.79 -1.24 -12.79
N PHE A 44 -3.98 -1.65 -12.36
CA PHE A 44 -4.11 -2.35 -11.08
C PHE A 44 -3.31 -3.66 -11.05
N LYS A 45 -3.34 -4.46 -12.13
CA LYS A 45 -2.54 -5.69 -12.24
C LYS A 45 -1.04 -5.37 -12.17
N LYS A 46 -0.60 -4.34 -12.90
CA LYS A 46 0.80 -3.91 -12.91
C LYS A 46 1.27 -3.42 -11.53
N ASP A 47 0.48 -2.59 -10.87
CA ASP A 47 0.78 -2.05 -9.55
C ASP A 47 0.80 -3.16 -8.49
N ALA A 48 -0.14 -4.11 -8.56
CA ALA A 48 -0.17 -5.27 -7.68
C ALA A 48 1.06 -6.16 -7.87
N GLN A 49 1.47 -6.43 -9.11
CA GLN A 49 2.70 -7.17 -9.39
C GLN A 49 3.93 -6.44 -8.84
N THR A 50 4.02 -5.13 -9.11
CA THR A 50 5.13 -4.29 -8.61
C THR A 50 5.20 -4.30 -7.08
N ALA A 51 4.05 -4.26 -6.41
CA ALA A 51 3.96 -4.35 -4.96
C ALA A 51 4.45 -5.71 -4.44
N LEU A 52 4.06 -6.82 -5.06
CA LEU A 52 4.52 -8.16 -4.67
C LEU A 52 6.03 -8.31 -4.86
N GLU A 53 6.58 -7.86 -5.98
CA GLU A 53 8.02 -7.87 -6.22
C GLU A 53 8.79 -7.01 -5.21
N GLY A 54 8.24 -5.85 -4.86
CA GLY A 54 8.78 -5.00 -3.79
C GLY A 54 8.77 -5.68 -2.44
N CYS A 55 7.71 -6.44 -2.11
CA CYS A 55 7.63 -7.20 -0.87
C CYS A 55 8.77 -8.21 -0.78
N SER A 56 8.99 -9.01 -1.83
CA SER A 56 10.08 -10.00 -1.86
C SER A 56 11.47 -9.37 -1.78
N ARG A 57 11.67 -8.14 -2.29
CA ARG A 57 12.94 -7.40 -2.13
C ARG A 57 13.13 -6.86 -0.72
N LEU A 58 12.07 -6.31 -0.12
CA LEU A 58 12.17 -5.61 1.16
C LEU A 58 12.12 -6.55 2.37
N PHE A 59 11.49 -7.72 2.20
CA PHE A 59 11.28 -8.76 3.20
C PHE A 59 11.74 -10.11 2.61
N PRO A 60 13.00 -10.53 2.82
CA PRO A 60 13.54 -11.75 2.22
C PRO A 60 12.75 -13.02 2.57
N ASP A 61 12.14 -13.08 3.76
CA ASP A 61 11.31 -14.17 4.27
C ASP A 61 9.80 -13.95 4.04
N PHE A 62 9.42 -13.07 3.10
CA PHE A 62 8.03 -12.67 2.87
C PHE A 62 7.06 -13.86 2.72
N GLN A 63 7.48 -14.89 1.97
CA GLN A 63 6.65 -16.09 1.72
C GLN A 63 6.48 -16.99 2.95
N GLU A 64 7.30 -16.80 3.99
CA GLU A 64 7.27 -17.53 5.26
C GLU A 64 6.47 -16.78 6.34
N LEU A 65 6.00 -15.56 6.05
CA LEU A 65 5.10 -14.83 6.92
C LEU A 65 3.71 -15.49 6.93
N PRO A 66 2.92 -15.37 8.02
CA PRO A 66 1.51 -15.73 7.99
C PRO A 66 0.79 -15.04 6.82
N GLU A 67 -0.16 -15.72 6.18
CA GLU A 67 -0.88 -15.20 5.00
C GLU A 67 -1.48 -13.80 5.26
N GLU A 68 -2.06 -13.59 6.44
CA GLU A 68 -2.61 -12.29 6.83
C GLU A 68 -1.54 -11.18 6.89
N ALA A 69 -0.33 -11.49 7.39
CA ALA A 69 0.79 -10.56 7.38
C ALA A 69 1.25 -10.25 5.95
N GLN A 70 1.34 -11.28 5.08
CA GLN A 70 1.68 -11.09 3.67
C GLN A 70 0.70 -10.14 2.98
N LEU A 71 -0.60 -10.36 3.17
CA LEU A 71 -1.67 -9.53 2.59
C LEU A 71 -1.63 -8.09 3.11
N VAL A 72 -1.35 -7.89 4.40
CA VAL A 72 -1.21 -6.53 4.97
C VAL A 72 0.01 -5.83 4.40
N ILE A 73 1.17 -6.49 4.38
CA ILE A 73 2.42 -5.93 3.86
C ILE A 73 2.28 -5.59 2.37
N ALA A 74 1.70 -6.48 1.56
CA ALA A 74 1.42 -6.20 0.14
C ALA A 74 0.48 -5.01 -0.03
N ASN A 75 -0.54 -4.86 0.82
CA ASN A 75 -1.43 -3.70 0.78
C ASN A 75 -0.72 -2.39 1.13
N MET A 76 0.13 -2.42 2.16
CA MET A 76 0.97 -1.27 2.52
C MET A 76 1.96 -0.94 1.41
N MET A 77 2.59 -1.96 0.82
CA MET A 77 3.53 -1.81 -0.29
C MET A 77 2.87 -1.19 -1.51
N PHE A 78 1.66 -1.63 -1.85
CA PHE A 78 0.86 -1.03 -2.92
C PHE A 78 0.56 0.45 -2.64
N ASN A 79 0.26 0.82 -1.39
CA ASN A 79 -0.11 2.18 -1.05
C ASN A 79 1.09 3.14 -0.93
N LEU A 80 2.20 2.68 -0.38
CA LEU A 80 3.35 3.50 -0.03
C LEU A 80 4.47 3.42 -1.07
N GLY A 81 4.59 2.28 -1.75
CA GLY A 81 5.77 1.90 -2.50
C GLY A 81 6.95 1.51 -1.61
N GLU A 82 7.91 0.81 -2.22
CA GLU A 82 9.07 0.21 -1.55
C GLU A 82 9.90 1.25 -0.78
N THR A 83 10.21 2.38 -1.41
CA THR A 83 11.05 3.43 -0.81
C THR A 83 10.46 4.00 0.48
N LYS A 84 9.14 4.13 0.57
CA LYS A 84 8.49 4.64 1.78
C LYS A 84 8.33 3.54 2.82
N LEU A 85 7.93 2.32 2.42
CA LEU A 85 7.78 1.20 3.35
C LEU A 85 9.13 0.78 3.96
N ALA A 86 10.24 0.94 3.23
CA ALA A 86 11.60 0.70 3.75
C ALA A 86 11.96 1.57 4.96
N LYS A 87 11.32 2.73 5.11
CA LYS A 87 11.53 3.65 6.24
C LYS A 87 10.78 3.24 7.51
N PHE A 88 9.91 2.22 7.45
CA PHE A 88 9.22 1.67 8.62
C PHE A 88 10.15 0.72 9.38
N VAL A 89 11.32 1.22 9.79
CA VAL A 89 12.43 0.41 10.33
C VAL A 89 11.99 -0.46 11.51
N LYS A 90 11.26 0.13 12.47
CA LYS A 90 10.80 -0.59 13.66
C LYS A 90 9.71 -1.61 13.37
N PHE A 91 8.77 -1.30 12.47
CA PHE A 91 7.77 -2.26 11.98
C PHE A 91 8.46 -3.47 11.33
N ARG A 92 9.44 -3.24 10.45
CA ARG A 92 10.17 -4.33 9.80
C ARG A 92 10.93 -5.20 10.81
N ALA A 93 11.59 -4.59 11.79
CA ALA A 93 12.25 -5.32 12.86
C ALA A 93 11.26 -6.14 13.71
N ALA A 94 10.06 -5.61 13.97
CA ALA A 94 9.01 -6.34 14.66
C ALA A 94 8.47 -7.53 13.83
N LEU A 95 8.31 -7.37 12.52
CA LEU A 95 7.93 -8.47 11.62
C LEU A 95 8.98 -9.57 11.59
N GLU A 96 10.28 -9.23 11.50
CA GLU A 96 11.38 -10.19 11.54
C GLU A 96 11.41 -10.97 12.85
N ALA A 97 11.16 -10.29 13.98
CA ALA A 97 11.02 -10.91 15.30
C ALA A 97 9.68 -11.64 15.52
N ARG A 98 8.75 -11.61 14.55
CA ARG A 98 7.38 -12.11 14.66
C ARG A 98 6.61 -11.53 15.86
N ASP A 99 6.97 -10.33 16.28
CA ASP A 99 6.29 -9.55 17.33
C ASP A 99 5.13 -8.76 16.69
N TRP A 100 4.00 -9.45 16.52
CA TRP A 100 2.83 -8.90 15.84
C TRP A 100 2.19 -7.74 16.59
N SER A 101 2.22 -7.77 17.92
CA SER A 101 1.71 -6.68 18.76
C SER A 101 2.52 -5.40 18.50
N LYS A 102 3.85 -5.50 18.55
CA LYS A 102 4.72 -4.38 18.23
C LYS A 102 4.63 -3.94 16.77
N ALA A 103 4.52 -4.88 15.84
CA ALA A 103 4.31 -4.54 14.43
C ALA A 103 3.06 -3.68 14.24
N ALA A 104 1.94 -4.05 14.88
CA ALA A 104 0.72 -3.26 14.85
C ALA A 104 0.90 -1.86 15.48
N ASP A 105 1.61 -1.75 16.60
CA ASP A 105 1.86 -0.47 17.25
C ASP A 105 2.73 0.46 16.38
N GLU A 106 3.75 -0.08 15.73
CA GLU A 106 4.59 0.67 14.78
C GLU A 106 3.84 1.06 13.50
N MET A 107 2.79 0.31 13.11
CA MET A 107 1.87 0.73 12.05
C MET A 107 1.04 1.95 12.49
N VAL A 108 0.54 1.97 13.73
CA VAL A 108 -0.23 3.07 14.31
C VAL A 108 0.63 4.32 14.51
N ASP A 109 1.87 4.16 14.97
CA ASP A 109 2.86 5.23 15.14
C ASP A 109 3.50 5.64 13.80
N SER A 110 2.68 5.90 12.80
CA SER A 110 3.15 6.31 11.48
C SER A 110 2.32 7.45 10.90
N ARG A 111 2.98 8.29 10.08
CA ARG A 111 2.26 9.29 9.28
C ARG A 111 1.25 8.62 8.35
N TRP A 112 1.58 7.45 7.81
CA TRP A 112 0.70 6.67 6.95
C TRP A 112 -0.65 6.39 7.61
N TYR A 113 -0.65 5.97 8.87
CA TYR A 113 -1.88 5.72 9.62
C TYR A 113 -2.80 6.95 9.69
N LYS A 114 -2.22 8.14 9.90
CA LYS A 114 -2.97 9.41 9.92
C LYS A 114 -3.50 9.80 8.53
N GLN A 115 -2.82 9.41 7.47
CA GLN A 115 -3.15 9.78 6.09
C GLN A 115 -4.23 8.88 5.45
N VAL A 116 -4.28 7.61 5.85
CA VAL A 116 -5.24 6.64 5.29
C VAL A 116 -6.01 5.91 6.40
N THR A 117 -6.52 6.67 7.37
CA THR A 117 -7.06 6.20 8.66
C THR A 117 -7.98 4.98 8.55
N THR A 118 -9.02 5.01 7.73
CA THR A 118 -9.95 3.87 7.60
C THR A 118 -9.26 2.61 7.07
N ARG A 119 -8.34 2.75 6.11
CA ARG A 119 -7.55 1.63 5.57
C ARG A 119 -6.58 1.13 6.64
N ALA A 120 -5.85 2.03 7.27
CA ALA A 120 -4.85 1.69 8.26
C ALA A 120 -5.47 0.95 9.46
N ASN A 121 -6.61 1.43 9.98
CA ASN A 121 -7.35 0.77 11.06
C ASN A 121 -7.65 -0.70 10.77
N ARG A 122 -8.18 -1.00 9.58
CA ARG A 122 -8.50 -2.38 9.19
C ARG A 122 -7.24 -3.25 9.11
N LEU A 123 -6.14 -2.73 8.57
CA LEU A 123 -4.90 -3.48 8.42
C LEU A 123 -4.19 -3.72 9.76
N VAL A 124 -4.17 -2.71 10.63
CA VAL A 124 -3.66 -2.82 12.01
C VAL A 124 -4.41 -3.92 12.77
N ALA A 125 -5.75 -3.94 12.69
CA ALA A 125 -6.54 -4.97 13.36
C ALA A 125 -6.17 -6.39 12.90
N ARG A 126 -5.93 -6.59 11.60
CA ARG A 126 -5.51 -7.89 11.06
C ARG A 126 -4.16 -8.35 11.59
N ILE A 127 -3.20 -7.43 11.71
CA ILE A 127 -1.90 -7.74 12.33
C ILE A 127 -2.04 -8.01 13.82
N ARG A 128 -2.86 -7.24 14.54
CA ARG A 128 -3.11 -7.48 15.98
C ARG A 128 -3.68 -8.87 16.24
N ASN A 129 -4.59 -9.34 15.40
CA ASN A 129 -5.19 -10.68 15.51
C ASN A 129 -4.19 -11.84 15.29
N LEU A 130 -2.96 -11.58 14.83
CA LEU A 130 -1.90 -12.59 14.75
C LEU A 130 -1.18 -12.80 16.08
N ALA A 131 -1.35 -11.89 17.04
CA ALA A 131 -0.77 -11.99 18.38
C ALA A 131 -1.61 -12.86 19.35
N ASP A 132 -2.84 -13.19 18.95
CA ASP A 132 -3.78 -14.03 19.69
C ASP A 132 -3.56 -15.51 19.35
#